data_AF-A0A8J3I3R0-F1
#
_entry.id   AF-A0A8J3I3R0-F1
#
_cell.length_a   1.000
_cell.length_b   1.000
_cell.length_c   1.000
_cell.angle_alpha   90.00
_cell.angle_beta   90.00
_cell.angle_gamma   90.00
#
_symmetry.space_group_name_H-M   'P 1'
#
loop_
_entity.id
_entity.type
_entity.pdbx_description
1 polymer ?
#
loop_
_entity_poly.entity_id
_entity_poly.type
_entity_poly.pdbx_seq_one_letter_code
_entity_poly.pdbx_strand_id
1 'polypeptide(L)'
;MLTDIQLQTMALTYREICEHTDATPWVPLGNFMNDFFDNFAKRREELVQDCIEIPANVTPELQRWAVFCAASVEYLCVRYDLPCPAWVHDAAFTPLSVAWFFSPAAERNPRVRERYERETPEAFKRRNIYCGNKVYVSKREAAAALRLKLTA
;
A
#
# COMPACT_ATOMS: atom_id res chain seq x y z
N MET A 1 3.91 -14.77 30.68
CA MET A 1 4.69 -14.15 29.60
C MET A 1 3.70 -13.67 28.56
N LEU A 2 3.42 -12.37 28.51
CA LEU A 2 2.72 -11.80 27.36
C LEU A 2 3.73 -11.85 26.21
N THR A 3 3.49 -12.70 25.22
CA THR A 3 4.21 -12.63 23.96
C THR A 3 3.97 -11.23 23.40
N ASP A 4 5.02 -10.44 23.28
CA ASP A 4 4.96 -9.16 22.59
C ASP A 4 4.56 -9.45 21.14
N ILE A 5 3.29 -9.17 20.78
CA ILE A 5 2.80 -9.49 19.44
C ILE A 5 3.35 -8.41 18.52
N GLN A 6 4.33 -8.78 17.71
CA GLN A 6 4.95 -7.90 16.73
C GLN A 6 3.89 -7.42 15.73
N LEU A 7 3.74 -6.10 15.61
CA LEU A 7 2.89 -5.47 14.61
C LEU A 7 3.54 -5.57 13.23
N GLN A 8 2.75 -5.94 12.22
CA GLN A 8 3.17 -5.82 10.83
C GLN A 8 3.02 -4.37 10.36
N THR A 9 4.01 -3.52 10.68
CA THR A 9 4.05 -2.12 10.21
C THR A 9 4.43 -2.02 8.74
N MET A 10 4.16 -0.87 8.09
CA MET A 10 4.61 -0.64 6.72
C MET A 10 6.15 -0.70 6.60
N ALA A 11 6.86 -0.22 7.64
CA ALA A 11 8.32 -0.32 7.72
C ALA A 11 8.79 -1.79 7.71
N LEU A 12 8.17 -2.65 8.52
CA LEU A 12 8.47 -4.08 8.53
C LEU A 12 8.11 -4.75 7.19
N THR A 13 6.94 -4.42 6.64
CA THR A 13 6.51 -4.93 5.34
C THR A 13 7.50 -4.59 4.23
N TYR A 14 8.02 -3.36 4.16
CA TYR A 14 9.02 -3.00 3.15
C TYR A 14 10.35 -3.74 3.37
N ARG A 15 10.77 -3.91 4.63
CA ARG A 15 11.97 -4.69 4.95
C ARG A 15 11.85 -6.14 4.46
N GLU A 16 10.72 -6.80 4.73
CA GLU A 16 10.46 -8.16 4.25
C GLU A 16 10.40 -8.24 2.72
N ILE A 17 9.86 -7.22 2.04
CA ILE A 17 9.92 -7.12 0.57
C ILE A 17 11.37 -7.07 0.08
N CYS A 18 12.27 -6.37 0.78
CA CYS A 18 13.68 -6.30 0.41
C CYS A 18 14.43 -7.62 0.63
N GLU A 19 14.08 -8.37 1.68
CA GLU A 19 14.69 -9.65 2.03
C GLU A 19 14.22 -10.81 1.14
N HIS A 20 12.97 -10.74 0.65
CA HIS A 20 12.37 -11.77 -0.19
C HIS A 20 12.32 -11.36 -1.67
N THR A 21 13.47 -11.45 -2.34
CA THR A 21 13.64 -11.07 -3.76
C THR A 21 12.87 -11.97 -4.74
N ASP A 22 12.39 -13.13 -4.32
CA ASP A 22 11.85 -14.17 -5.20
C ASP A 22 10.30 -14.13 -5.34
N ALA A 23 9.76 -12.93 -5.55
CA ALA A 23 8.42 -12.66 -6.11
C ALA A 23 7.18 -12.74 -5.19
N THR A 24 7.30 -12.54 -3.87
CA THR A 24 6.13 -12.52 -2.97
C THR A 24 5.90 -11.22 -2.21
N PRO A 25 6.02 -10.02 -2.81
CA PRO A 25 5.73 -8.75 -2.12
C PRO A 25 4.28 -8.66 -1.61
N TRP A 26 3.38 -9.49 -2.15
CA TRP A 26 1.99 -9.62 -1.75
C TRP A 26 1.80 -10.28 -0.38
N VAL A 27 2.74 -11.12 0.08
CA VAL A 27 2.66 -11.80 1.39
C VAL A 27 2.84 -10.81 2.54
N PRO A 28 3.95 -10.05 2.64
CA PRO A 28 4.14 -9.09 3.72
C PRO A 28 3.12 -7.94 3.63
N LEU A 29 2.66 -7.59 2.42
CA LEU A 29 1.56 -6.64 2.24
C LEU A 29 0.21 -7.20 2.74
N GLY A 30 -0.05 -8.49 2.51
CA GLY A 30 -1.21 -9.19 3.04
C GLY A 30 -1.23 -9.24 4.57
N ASN A 31 -0.08 -9.49 5.19
CA ASN A 31 0.07 -9.45 6.64
C ASN A 31 -0.24 -8.05 7.19
N PHE A 32 0.28 -6.99 6.55
CA PHE A 32 -0.01 -5.62 6.94
C PHE A 32 -1.50 -5.32 6.84
N MET A 33 -2.17 -5.76 5.78
CA MET A 33 -3.61 -5.56 5.62
C MET A 33 -4.42 -6.28 6.69
N ASN A 34 -4.02 -7.49 7.10
CA ASN A 34 -4.67 -8.21 8.20
C ASN A 34 -4.57 -7.42 9.50
N ASP A 35 -3.39 -6.87 9.80
CA ASP A 35 -3.17 -6.06 10.99
C ASP A 35 -3.94 -4.73 10.94
N PHE A 36 -3.88 -4.04 9.81
CA PHE A 36 -4.49 -2.73 9.63
C PHE A 36 -6.03 -2.78 9.63
N PHE A 37 -6.64 -3.81 9.01
CA PHE A 37 -8.09 -3.90 8.91
C PHE A 37 -8.74 -4.69 10.05
N ASP A 38 -8.06 -5.71 10.58
CA ASP A 38 -8.65 -6.71 11.46
C ASP A 38 -7.93 -6.83 12.81
N ASN A 39 -6.69 -7.36 12.85
CA ASN A 39 -6.04 -7.75 14.12
C ASN A 39 -5.78 -6.56 15.05
N PHE A 40 -5.39 -5.42 14.48
CA PHE A 40 -4.97 -4.23 15.23
C PHE A 40 -5.61 -2.95 14.69
N ALA A 41 -6.87 -3.01 14.26
CA ALA A 41 -7.59 -1.87 13.68
C ALA A 41 -7.66 -0.61 14.60
N LYS A 42 -7.43 -0.76 15.92
CA LYS A 42 -7.35 0.35 16.89
C LYS A 42 -5.96 0.98 17.01
N ARG A 43 -4.94 0.37 16.42
CA ARG A 43 -3.52 0.76 16.44
C ARG A 43 -3.01 1.11 15.04
N ARG A 44 -3.90 1.56 14.15
CA ARG A 44 -3.57 1.85 12.74
C ARG A 44 -2.48 2.90 12.57
N GLU A 45 -2.44 3.89 13.46
CA GLU A 45 -1.39 4.91 13.47
C GLU A 45 -0.01 4.28 13.69
N GLU A 46 0.13 3.38 14.67
CA GLU A 46 1.39 2.66 14.94
C GLU A 46 1.85 1.81 13.74
N LEU A 47 0.91 1.29 12.93
CA LEU A 47 1.23 0.49 11.76
C LEU A 47 1.84 1.30 10.61
N VAL A 48 1.68 2.63 10.61
CA VAL A 48 2.09 3.49 9.48
C VAL A 48 3.07 4.59 9.88
N GLN A 49 3.28 4.82 11.17
CA GLN A 49 4.06 5.94 11.68
C GLN A 49 5.55 5.86 11.30
N ASP A 50 6.14 4.67 11.41
CA ASP A 50 7.57 4.48 11.20
C ASP A 50 7.95 4.58 9.71
N CYS A 51 9.02 5.34 9.43
CA CYS A 51 9.56 5.47 8.09
C CYS A 51 10.17 4.14 7.61
N ILE A 52 10.00 3.84 6.32
CA ILE A 52 10.64 2.68 5.69
C ILE A 52 12.12 2.96 5.45
N GLU A 53 12.97 1.96 5.69
CA GLU A 53 14.42 2.08 5.47
C GLU A 53 14.76 1.66 4.03
N ILE A 54 15.26 2.60 3.21
CA ILE A 54 15.70 2.29 1.84
C ILE A 54 17.18 1.85 1.87
N PRO A 55 17.51 0.63 1.41
CA PRO A 55 18.90 0.17 1.33
C PRO A 55 19.74 1.04 0.38
N ALA A 56 21.04 1.21 0.67
CA ALA A 56 21.94 2.04 -0.14
C ALA A 56 22.05 1.57 -1.61
N ASN A 57 21.91 0.27 -1.86
CA ASN A 57 21.97 -0.34 -3.19
C ASN A 57 20.59 -0.84 -3.64
N VAL A 58 19.56 0.01 -3.51
CA VAL A 58 18.19 -0.33 -3.89
C VAL A 58 18.08 -0.59 -5.40
N THR A 59 17.46 -1.70 -5.79
CA THR A 59 17.17 -1.99 -7.19
C THR A 59 15.99 -1.13 -7.69
N PRO A 60 15.85 -0.90 -9.01
CA PRO A 60 14.70 -0.17 -9.53
C PRO A 60 13.34 -0.77 -9.14
N GLU A 61 13.27 -2.09 -8.98
CA GLU A 61 12.06 -2.77 -8.51
C GLU A 61 11.78 -2.48 -7.04
N LEU A 62 12.79 -2.58 -6.16
CA LEU A 62 12.63 -2.25 -4.74
C LEU A 62 12.33 -0.77 -4.53
N GLN A 63 12.82 0.11 -5.39
CA GLN A 63 12.46 1.53 -5.38
C GLN A 63 10.97 1.74 -5.71
N ARG A 64 10.43 1.00 -6.69
CA ARG A 64 8.98 1.05 -7.00
C ARG A 64 8.16 0.65 -5.77
N TRP A 65 8.56 -0.41 -5.07
CA TRP A 65 7.91 -0.83 -3.83
C TRP A 65 8.03 0.22 -2.71
N ALA A 66 9.18 0.87 -2.55
CA ALA A 66 9.34 1.94 -1.56
C ALA A 66 8.34 3.09 -1.80
N VAL A 67 8.28 3.57 -3.04
CA VAL A 67 7.37 4.65 -3.45
C VAL A 67 5.91 4.21 -3.29
N PHE A 68 5.59 2.94 -3.55
CA PHE A 68 4.26 2.39 -3.30
C PHE A 68 3.91 2.30 -1.81
N CYS A 69 4.84 1.91 -0.95
CA CYS A 69 4.64 1.89 0.50
C CYS A 69 4.32 3.31 1.01
N ALA A 70 5.07 4.33 0.58
CA ALA A 70 4.78 5.73 0.92
C ALA A 70 3.41 6.19 0.42
N ALA A 71 3.07 5.88 -0.84
CA ALA A 71 1.74 6.18 -1.41
C ALA A 71 0.60 5.50 -0.64
N SER A 72 0.86 4.28 -0.18
CA SER A 72 -0.09 3.48 0.59
C SER A 72 -0.36 4.06 1.95
N VAL A 73 0.68 4.49 2.67
CA VAL A 73 0.52 5.15 3.96
C VAL A 73 -0.27 6.43 3.82
N GLU A 74 0.07 7.29 2.85
CA GLU A 74 -0.68 8.52 2.61
C GLU A 74 -2.16 8.24 2.28
N TYR A 75 -2.42 7.26 1.40
CA TYR A 75 -3.78 6.84 1.06
C TYR A 75 -4.57 6.36 2.28
N LEU A 76 -3.97 5.51 3.10
CA LEU A 76 -4.62 4.94 4.29
C LEU A 76 -4.86 6.00 5.36
N CYS A 77 -3.92 6.92 5.55
CA CYS A 77 -4.08 8.03 6.49
C CYS A 77 -5.25 8.92 6.10
N VAL A 78 -5.35 9.30 4.82
CA VAL A 78 -6.48 10.08 4.31
C VAL A 78 -7.80 9.30 4.43
N ARG A 79 -7.81 8.01 4.08
CA ARG A 79 -9.03 7.20 4.07
C ARG A 79 -9.59 6.94 5.47
N TYR A 80 -8.73 6.82 6.48
CA TYR A 80 -9.10 6.46 7.85
C TYR A 80 -8.93 7.60 8.85
N ASP A 81 -8.74 8.84 8.38
CA ASP A 81 -8.59 10.05 9.18
C ASP A 81 -7.47 9.93 10.23
N LEU A 82 -6.31 9.42 9.80
CA LEU A 82 -5.11 9.28 10.63
C LEU A 82 -4.13 10.43 10.34
N PRO A 83 -3.30 10.83 11.33
CA PRO A 83 -2.17 11.73 11.08
C PRO A 83 -1.25 11.14 10.01
N CYS A 84 -1.05 11.88 8.92
CA CYS A 84 -0.15 11.46 7.85
C CYS A 84 1.29 11.78 8.25
N PRO A 85 2.18 10.77 8.38
CA PRO A 85 3.54 11.02 8.85
C PRO A 85 4.36 11.74 7.78
N ALA A 86 5.21 12.68 8.20
CA ALA A 86 5.93 13.58 7.29
C ALA A 86 6.82 12.84 6.29
N TRP A 87 7.37 11.68 6.67
CA TRP A 87 8.30 10.91 5.85
C TRP A 87 7.72 10.49 4.49
N VAL A 88 6.38 10.35 4.35
CA VAL A 88 5.77 9.96 3.06
C VAL A 88 6.02 11.00 1.96
N HIS A 89 6.36 12.23 2.35
CA HIS A 89 6.63 13.34 1.46
C HIS A 89 8.13 13.58 1.23
N ASP A 90 9.01 12.74 1.80
CA ASP A 90 10.44 12.87 1.60
C ASP A 90 10.84 12.70 0.14
N ALA A 91 11.95 13.35 -0.24
CA ALA A 91 12.48 13.32 -1.60
C ALA A 91 12.84 11.89 -2.07
N ALA A 92 13.03 10.95 -1.15
CA ALA A 92 13.26 9.55 -1.46
C ALA A 92 12.04 8.84 -2.10
N PHE A 93 10.83 9.39 -1.90
CA PHE A 93 9.57 8.84 -2.40
C PHE A 93 8.94 9.68 -3.52
N THR A 94 9.78 10.43 -4.24
CA THR A 94 9.35 11.23 -5.40
C THR A 94 8.74 10.36 -6.50
N PRO A 95 7.96 10.97 -7.42
CA PRO A 95 7.30 10.23 -8.49
C PRO A 95 8.28 9.43 -9.35
N LEU A 96 7.85 8.23 -9.75
CA LEU A 96 8.64 7.37 -10.63
C LEU A 96 8.78 8.01 -12.02
N SER A 97 9.97 7.92 -12.61
CA SER A 97 10.24 8.43 -13.97
C SER A 97 9.43 7.70 -15.05
N VAL A 98 9.09 6.43 -14.81
CA VAL A 98 8.26 5.60 -15.68
C VAL A 98 7.03 5.14 -14.91
N ALA A 99 5.86 5.24 -15.56
CA ALA A 99 4.60 4.82 -14.99
C ALA A 99 4.64 3.33 -14.61
N TRP A 100 4.28 3.02 -13.37
CA TRP A 100 4.26 1.66 -12.89
C TRP A 100 2.82 1.14 -12.76
N PHE A 101 2.46 0.19 -13.61
CA PHE A 101 1.17 -0.50 -13.57
C PHE A 101 1.31 -1.85 -12.88
N PHE A 102 0.38 -2.16 -11.95
CA PHE A 102 0.37 -3.44 -11.24
C PHE A 102 0.00 -4.63 -12.14
N SER A 103 -0.67 -4.36 -13.26
CA SER A 103 -1.02 -5.38 -14.25
C SER A 103 -0.21 -5.18 -15.52
N PRO A 104 0.60 -6.16 -15.95
CA PRO A 104 1.27 -6.13 -17.25
C PRO A 104 0.30 -5.99 -18.43
N ALA A 105 -0.98 -6.36 -18.25
CA ALA A 105 -2.00 -6.18 -19.27
C ALA A 105 -2.28 -4.71 -19.59
N ALA A 106 -1.97 -3.77 -18.69
CA ALA A 106 -2.12 -2.33 -18.94
C ALA A 106 -1.18 -1.82 -20.04
N GLU A 107 -0.04 -2.48 -20.26
CA GLU A 107 0.89 -2.10 -21.34
C GLU A 107 0.34 -2.48 -22.72
N ARG A 108 -0.46 -3.54 -22.80
CA ARG A 108 -0.95 -4.12 -24.07
C ARG A 108 -2.41 -3.78 -24.37
N ASN A 109 -3.19 -3.40 -23.36
CA ASN A 109 -4.61 -3.14 -23.48
C ASN A 109 -4.97 -1.73 -22.99
N PRO A 110 -5.25 -0.79 -23.91
CA PRO A 110 -5.62 0.59 -23.57
C PRO A 110 -6.80 0.69 -22.60
N ARG A 111 -7.80 -0.19 -22.72
CA ARG A 111 -8.97 -0.18 -21.80
C ARG A 111 -8.59 -0.54 -20.37
N VAL A 112 -7.62 -1.43 -20.19
CA VAL A 112 -7.09 -1.76 -18.87
C VAL A 112 -6.32 -0.57 -18.34
N ARG A 113 -5.47 0.06 -19.17
CA ARG A 113 -4.72 1.25 -18.80
C ARG A 113 -5.62 2.40 -18.35
N GLU A 114 -6.59 2.80 -19.16
CA GLU A 114 -7.55 3.86 -18.86
C GLU A 114 -8.33 3.58 -17.57
N ARG A 115 -8.70 2.32 -17.33
CA ARG A 115 -9.34 1.92 -16.07
C ARG A 115 -8.44 2.17 -14.87
N TYR A 116 -7.17 1.75 -14.96
CA TYR A 116 -6.20 1.96 -13.89
C TYR A 116 -5.91 3.46 -13.67
N GLU A 117 -5.75 4.24 -14.73
CA GLU A 117 -5.58 5.69 -14.67
C GLU A 117 -6.80 6.38 -14.03
N ARG A 118 -8.03 5.90 -14.31
CA ARG A 118 -9.25 6.45 -13.71
C ARG A 118 -9.42 6.06 -12.24
N GLU A 119 -9.22 4.78 -11.91
CA GLU A 119 -9.62 4.20 -10.62
C GLU A 119 -8.53 4.29 -9.54
N THR A 120 -7.27 4.50 -9.93
CA THR A 120 -6.18 4.61 -8.95
C THR A 120 -6.34 5.86 -8.08
N PRO A 121 -6.21 5.77 -6.74
CA PRO A 121 -6.28 6.93 -5.87
C PRO A 121 -5.15 7.94 -6.10
N GLU A 122 -5.41 9.21 -5.76
CA GLU A 122 -4.50 10.32 -6.03
C GLU A 122 -3.12 10.20 -5.36
N ALA A 123 -3.03 9.59 -4.18
CA ALA A 123 -1.75 9.36 -3.50
C ALA A 123 -0.77 8.51 -4.34
N PHE A 124 -1.29 7.55 -5.11
CA PHE A 124 -0.49 6.72 -6.01
C PHE A 124 -0.24 7.41 -7.35
N LYS A 125 -1.26 8.06 -7.93
CA LYS A 125 -1.14 8.80 -9.19
C LYS A 125 -0.07 9.89 -9.13
N ARG A 126 -0.02 10.66 -8.04
CA ARG A 126 1.02 11.67 -7.83
C ARG A 126 2.42 11.08 -7.95
N ARG A 127 2.60 9.81 -7.59
CA ARG A 127 3.86 9.08 -7.66
C ARG A 127 4.06 8.25 -8.93
N ASN A 128 3.20 8.44 -9.93
CA ASN A 128 3.19 7.71 -11.20
C ASN A 128 2.97 6.19 -11.04
N ILE A 129 2.20 5.81 -10.02
CA ILE A 129 1.81 4.44 -9.72
C ILE A 129 0.34 4.24 -10.06
N TYR A 130 0.03 3.14 -10.74
CA TYR A 130 -1.28 2.76 -11.19
C TYR A 130 -1.62 1.35 -10.71
N CYS A 131 -2.33 1.27 -9.60
CA CYS A 131 -2.70 0.01 -8.93
C CYS A 131 -4.21 -0.29 -8.92
N GLY A 132 -5.03 0.63 -9.45
CA GLY A 132 -6.49 0.55 -9.36
C GLY A 132 -7.02 0.81 -7.95
N ASN A 133 -8.30 0.51 -7.71
CA ASN A 133 -8.97 0.79 -6.43
C ASN A 133 -9.16 -0.44 -5.53
N LYS A 134 -8.58 -1.59 -5.87
CA LYS A 134 -8.82 -2.87 -5.17
C LYS A 134 -7.66 -3.35 -4.30
N VAL A 135 -6.56 -2.61 -4.23
CA VAL A 135 -5.40 -2.99 -3.41
C VAL A 135 -5.76 -3.06 -1.93
N TYR A 136 -6.40 -2.02 -1.41
CA TYR A 136 -6.75 -1.88 0.01
C TYR A 136 -8.26 -2.02 0.21
N VAL A 137 -8.73 -3.27 0.21
CA VAL A 137 -10.14 -3.60 0.45
C VAL A 137 -10.27 -4.45 1.71
N SER A 138 -10.86 -3.87 2.76
CA SER A 138 -11.31 -4.66 3.90
C SER A 138 -12.48 -5.55 3.47
N LYS A 139 -12.32 -6.87 3.61
CA LYS A 139 -13.39 -7.85 3.36
C LYS A 139 -14.62 -7.58 4.24
N ARG A 140 -14.39 -7.16 5.49
CA ARG A 140 -15.45 -6.84 6.44
C ARG A 140 -16.26 -5.62 6.00
N GLU A 141 -15.58 -4.53 5.63
CA GLU A 141 -16.25 -3.32 5.13
C GLU A 141 -17.02 -3.59 3.84
N ALA A 142 -16.42 -4.35 2.90
CA ALA A 142 -17.07 -4.72 1.65
C ALA A 142 -18.33 -5.57 1.89
N ALA A 143 -18.28 -6.52 2.81
CA ALA A 143 -19.44 -7.33 3.18
C ALA A 143 -20.53 -6.50 3.89
N ALA A 144 -20.15 -5.55 4.75
CA ALA A 144 -21.10 -4.64 5.40
C ALA A 144 -21.80 -3.73 4.36
N ALA A 145 -21.05 -3.15 3.42
CA ALA A 145 -21.59 -2.33 2.35
C ALA A 145 -22.54 -3.11 1.44
N LEU A 146 -22.22 -4.37 1.12
CA LEU A 146 -23.11 -5.24 0.35
C LEU A 146 -24.41 -5.54 1.10
N ARG A 147 -24.33 -5.85 2.39
CA ARG A 147 -25.52 -6.09 3.24
C ARG A 147 -26.45 -4.88 3.25
N LEU A 148 -25.89 -3.68 3.45
CA LEU A 148 -26.67 -2.43 3.42
C LEU A 148 -27.40 -2.22 2.09
N LYS A 149 -26.74 -2.52 0.96
CA LYS A 149 -27.33 -2.42 -0.39
C LYS A 149 -28.43 -3.45 -0.65
N LEU A 150 -28.39 -4.60 0.00
CA LEU A 150 -29.41 -5.65 -0.15
C LEU A 150 -30.63 -5.40 0.76
N THR A 151 -30.47 -4.56 1.79
CA THR A 151 -31.53 -4.21 2.74
C THR A 151 -32.17 -2.84 2.47
N ALA A 152 -31.63 -2.08 1.53
CA ALA A 152 -32.12 -0.78 1.08
C ALA A 152 -32.94 -0.94 -0.21
#